data_AF-A0A968TGC4-F1
#
_entry.id   AF-A0A968TGC4-F1
#
_cell.length_a   1.000
_cell.length_b   1.000
_cell.length_c   1.000
_cell.angle_alpha   90.00
_cell.angle_beta   90.00
_cell.angle_gamma   90.00
#
_symmetry.space_group_name_H-M   'P 1'
#
loop_
_entity.id
_entity.type
_entity.pdbx_description
1 polymer ?
#
loop_
_entity_poly.entity_id
_entity_poly.type
_entity_poly.pdbx_seq_one_letter_code
_entity_poly.pdbx_strand_id
1 'polypeptide(L)'
;MRVGCNRGVFWYWETALVQELYKPLTPRKGHFISGKYDQYKRDIPHTCLAEAYRGLMRQILSEDKEIIADWRKRFLSALGSNAQVMIDIIPELELIIGKQPPVAKLETIESQNRFFKIFSRFVLAIQSPEYPLVMFMDDLQWADSTSIHGLTEYILNPDAGYSLSIIAYRDNEVDAIIH
;
A
#
# COMPACT_ATOMS: atom_id res chain seq x y z
N MET A 1 3.43 13.94 17.34
CA MET A 1 3.31 13.02 16.19
C MET A 1 3.15 11.64 16.78
N ARG A 2 1.99 11.01 16.62
CA ARG A 2 1.75 9.64 17.08
C ARG A 2 2.07 8.68 15.94
N VAL A 3 2.67 7.54 16.26
CA VAL A 3 3.02 6.50 15.29
C VAL A 3 2.35 5.18 15.65
N GLY A 4 1.50 4.67 14.75
CA GLY A 4 0.80 3.39 14.92
C GLY A 4 1.46 2.28 14.12
N CYS A 5 1.46 1.06 14.66
CA CYS A 5 1.93 -0.13 13.98
C CYS A 5 0.93 -1.29 14.11
N ASN A 6 0.78 -2.10 13.06
CA ASN A 6 -0.12 -3.26 13.05
C ASN A 6 0.28 -4.39 14.04
N ARG A 7 1.44 -4.26 14.71
CA ARG A 7 1.90 -5.19 15.76
C ARG A 7 1.99 -4.56 17.15
N GLY A 8 1.43 -3.36 17.33
CA GLY A 8 1.36 -2.65 18.60
C GLY A 8 1.26 -1.13 18.44
N VAL A 9 0.61 -0.46 19.40
CA VAL A 9 0.57 1.01 19.46
C VAL A 9 1.81 1.48 20.22
N PHE A 10 2.63 2.33 19.60
CA PHE A 10 3.75 2.94 20.30
C PHE A 10 3.55 4.45 20.46
N TRP A 11 3.68 4.92 21.69
CA TRP A 11 3.17 6.22 22.11
C TRP A 11 4.08 7.43 21.85
N TYR A 12 5.29 7.24 21.32
CA TYR A 12 6.17 8.36 20.96
C TYR A 12 7.32 7.89 20.06
N TRP A 13 7.34 8.28 18.78
CA TRP A 13 8.44 7.95 17.86
C TRP A 13 8.85 9.20 17.08
N GLU A 14 10.14 9.56 17.14
CA GLU A 14 10.75 10.51 16.19
C GLU A 14 10.98 9.81 14.85
N THR A 15 10.78 10.52 13.74
CA THR A 15 11.04 10.07 12.37
C THR A 15 12.46 9.50 12.17
N ALA A 16 13.43 9.87 13.02
CA ALA A 16 14.77 9.32 13.04
C ALA A 16 14.82 7.81 13.38
N LEU A 17 13.90 7.30 14.22
CA LEU A 17 13.87 5.88 14.59
C LEU A 17 13.32 4.98 13.46
N VAL A 18 12.54 5.55 12.53
CA VAL A 18 12.08 4.85 11.31
C VAL A 18 13.27 4.52 10.40
N GLN A 19 14.30 5.39 10.37
CA GLN A 19 15.55 5.09 9.67
C GLN A 19 16.43 4.06 10.40
N GLU A 20 16.25 3.86 11.70
CA GLU A 20 16.91 2.80 12.47
C GLU A 20 16.26 1.42 12.20
N LEU A 21 14.94 1.35 11.99
CA LEU A 21 14.24 0.14 11.51
C LEU A 21 14.64 -0.26 10.07
N TYR A 22 15.19 0.68 9.31
CA TYR A 22 15.70 0.46 7.95
C TYR A 22 16.88 -0.52 7.91
N LYS A 23 17.73 -0.51 8.95
CA LYS A 23 18.99 -1.27 9.03
C LYS A 23 18.81 -2.81 9.12
N PRO A 24 17.85 -3.36 9.88
CA PRO A 24 17.62 -4.82 9.92
C PRO A 24 16.76 -5.38 8.76
N LEU A 25 16.15 -4.55 7.91
CA LEU A 25 15.35 -4.99 6.76
C LEU A 25 16.17 -5.14 5.47
N THR A 26 17.27 -4.40 5.38
CA THR A 26 18.23 -4.43 4.25
C THR A 26 18.79 -5.84 3.96
N PRO A 27 19.03 -6.71 4.95
CA PRO A 27 19.52 -8.07 4.70
C PRO A 27 18.47 -9.06 4.15
N ARG A 28 17.16 -8.75 4.20
CA ARG A 28 16.07 -9.72 3.93
C ARG A 28 15.33 -9.53 2.60
N LYS A 29 15.85 -8.75 1.66
CA LYS A 29 15.13 -8.39 0.40
C LYS A 29 13.73 -7.80 0.66
N GLY A 30 13.52 -7.15 1.80
CA GLY A 30 12.25 -6.53 2.14
C GLY A 30 11.95 -5.33 1.22
N HIS A 31 10.68 -5.15 0.88
CA HIS A 31 10.21 -3.97 0.16
C HIS A 31 9.85 -2.88 1.15
N PHE A 32 10.37 -1.67 0.92
CA PHE A 32 9.98 -0.49 1.67
C PHE A 32 9.26 0.46 0.74
N ILE A 33 8.05 0.84 1.13
CA ILE A 33 7.27 1.85 0.42
C ILE A 33 6.92 2.96 1.41
N SER A 34 7.02 4.21 0.96
CA SER A 34 6.64 5.38 1.75
C SER A 34 5.68 6.25 0.97
N GLY A 35 4.57 6.62 1.61
CA GLY A 35 3.63 7.60 1.12
C GLY A 35 3.51 8.76 2.10
N LYS A 36 3.29 9.96 1.57
CA LYS A 36 2.97 11.14 2.36
C LYS A 36 1.66 11.74 1.86
N TYR A 37 0.70 11.93 2.75
CA TYR A 37 -0.55 12.62 2.40
C TYR A 37 -0.30 14.13 2.30
N ASP A 38 -0.83 14.73 1.23
CA ASP A 38 -0.69 16.17 0.94
C ASP A 38 -1.98 16.90 1.31
N GLN A 39 -1.86 17.92 2.15
CA GLN A 39 -2.97 18.75 2.62
C GLN A 39 -3.75 19.42 1.48
N TYR A 40 -3.15 19.60 0.31
CA TYR A 40 -3.76 20.22 -0.87
C TYR A 40 -4.36 19.20 -1.86
N LYS A 41 -4.16 17.88 -1.64
CA LYS A 41 -4.64 16.81 -2.53
C LYS A 41 -5.67 15.89 -1.85
N ARG A 42 -6.50 16.45 -0.97
CA ARG A 42 -7.52 15.69 -0.21
C ARG A 42 -8.59 15.02 -1.09
N ASP A 43 -8.81 15.52 -2.29
CA ASP A 43 -9.91 15.07 -3.17
C ASP A 43 -9.53 13.91 -4.11
N ILE A 44 -8.27 13.43 -4.10
CA ILE A 44 -7.85 12.30 -4.95
C ILE A 44 -7.56 11.10 -4.05
N PRO A 45 -8.58 10.30 -3.72
CA PRO A 45 -8.41 9.14 -2.87
C PRO A 45 -7.34 8.20 -3.46
N HIS A 46 -6.54 7.59 -2.58
CA HIS A 46 -5.51 6.58 -2.89
C HIS A 46 -4.22 7.07 -3.60
N THR A 47 -4.09 8.35 -3.96
CA THR A 47 -2.88 8.86 -4.66
C THR A 47 -1.59 8.62 -3.89
N CYS A 48 -1.62 8.82 -2.57
CA CYS A 48 -0.48 8.62 -1.69
C CYS A 48 0.05 7.17 -1.75
N LEU A 49 -0.87 6.20 -1.68
CA LEU A 49 -0.54 4.78 -1.78
C LEU A 49 -0.09 4.44 -3.21
N ALA A 50 -0.81 4.93 -4.22
CA ALA A 50 -0.46 4.69 -5.63
C ALA A 50 1.00 5.07 -5.93
N GLU A 51 1.43 6.27 -5.54
CA GLU A 51 2.81 6.73 -5.75
C GLU A 51 3.84 5.84 -5.03
N ALA A 52 3.55 5.42 -3.80
CA ALA A 52 4.43 4.53 -3.04
C ALA A 52 4.62 3.18 -3.77
N TYR A 53 3.54 2.62 -4.34
CA TYR A 53 3.61 1.38 -5.10
C TYR A 53 4.19 1.54 -6.51
N ARG A 54 4.07 2.71 -7.15
CA ARG A 54 4.75 2.98 -8.44
C ARG A 54 6.26 2.84 -8.30
N GLY A 55 6.84 3.37 -7.21
CA GLY A 55 8.26 3.19 -6.90
C GLY A 55 8.65 1.71 -6.79
N LEU A 56 7.83 0.93 -6.10
CA LEU A 56 8.04 -0.52 -5.97
C LEU A 56 7.94 -1.25 -7.32
N MET A 57 6.97 -0.92 -8.18
CA MET A 57 6.86 -1.54 -9.50
C MET A 57 8.10 -1.29 -10.35
N ARG A 58 8.66 -0.07 -10.29
CA ARG A 58 9.91 0.26 -10.99
C ARG A 58 11.10 -0.53 -10.46
N GLN A 59 11.16 -0.74 -9.15
CA GLN A 59 12.17 -1.61 -8.55
C GLN A 59 12.05 -3.04 -9.08
N ILE A 60 10.83 -3.61 -9.08
CA ILE A 60 10.59 -4.96 -9.63
C ILE A 60 10.97 -5.04 -11.11
N LEU A 61 10.68 -4.02 -11.90
CA LEU A 61 11.04 -3.96 -13.32
C LEU A 61 12.56 -3.89 -13.58
N SER A 62 13.36 -3.55 -12.57
CA SER A 62 14.82 -3.54 -12.66
C SER A 62 15.48 -4.87 -12.30
N GLU A 63 14.69 -5.85 -11.83
CA GLU A 63 15.16 -7.19 -11.49
C GLU A 63 15.34 -8.08 -12.73
N ASP A 64 15.91 -9.27 -12.53
CA ASP A 64 16.08 -10.25 -13.59
C ASP A 64 14.74 -10.75 -14.16
N LYS A 65 14.76 -11.16 -15.44
CA LYS A 65 13.55 -11.60 -16.17
C LYS A 65 12.80 -12.73 -15.48
N GLU A 66 13.51 -13.61 -14.78
CA GLU A 66 12.94 -14.71 -14.00
C GLU A 66 12.13 -14.21 -12.82
N ILE A 67 12.67 -13.23 -12.07
CA ILE A 67 11.98 -12.57 -10.95
C ILE A 67 10.74 -11.82 -11.46
N ILE A 68 10.87 -11.09 -12.56
CA ILE A 68 9.74 -10.39 -13.19
C ILE A 68 8.64 -11.39 -13.61
N ALA A 69 9.02 -12.55 -14.16
CA ALA A 69 8.06 -13.58 -14.55
C ALA A 69 7.30 -14.17 -13.36
N ASP A 70 7.96 -14.34 -12.21
CA ASP A 70 7.32 -14.80 -10.98
C ASP A 70 6.38 -13.73 -10.41
N TRP A 71 6.79 -12.47 -10.40
CA TRP A 71 5.91 -11.35 -10.05
C TRP A 71 4.69 -11.27 -10.94
N ARG A 72 4.86 -11.46 -12.25
CA ARG A 72 3.75 -11.52 -13.20
C ARG A 72 2.74 -12.59 -12.83
N LYS A 73 3.19 -13.81 -12.51
CA LYS A 73 2.28 -14.90 -12.08
C LYS A 73 1.55 -14.54 -10.79
N ARG A 74 2.25 -13.99 -9.81
CA ARG A 74 1.67 -13.58 -8.51
C ARG A 74 0.57 -12.53 -8.71
N PHE A 75 0.84 -11.47 -9.46
CA PHE A 75 -0.13 -10.40 -9.71
C PHE A 75 -1.33 -10.89 -10.52
N LEU A 76 -1.12 -11.68 -11.58
CA LEU A 76 -2.22 -12.23 -12.37
C LEU A 76 -3.11 -13.16 -11.53
N SER A 77 -2.51 -13.98 -10.67
CA SER A 77 -3.27 -14.87 -9.78
C SER A 77 -4.08 -14.12 -8.72
N ALA A 78 -3.56 -13.00 -8.19
CA ALA A 78 -4.22 -12.24 -7.14
C ALA A 78 -5.30 -11.29 -7.67
N LEU A 79 -5.03 -10.61 -8.80
CA LEU A 79 -5.91 -9.58 -9.36
C LEU A 79 -6.96 -10.16 -10.32
N GLY A 80 -6.62 -11.25 -11.02
CA GLY A 80 -7.49 -11.87 -12.01
C GLY A 80 -8.01 -10.87 -13.05
N SER A 81 -9.31 -10.94 -13.34
CA SER A 81 -9.98 -10.05 -14.30
C SER A 81 -10.07 -8.58 -13.85
N ASN A 82 -9.69 -8.27 -12.61
CA ASN A 82 -9.73 -6.90 -12.09
C ASN A 82 -8.39 -6.17 -12.20
N ALA A 83 -7.38 -6.79 -12.82
CA ALA A 83 -6.05 -6.20 -12.94
C ALA A 83 -6.03 -4.83 -13.63
N GLN A 84 -6.97 -4.57 -14.55
CA GLN A 84 -7.10 -3.26 -15.20
C GLN A 84 -7.39 -2.13 -14.21
N VAL A 85 -8.18 -2.37 -13.16
CA VAL A 85 -8.45 -1.36 -12.11
C VAL A 85 -7.16 -0.87 -11.47
N MET A 86 -6.20 -1.78 -11.25
CA MET A 86 -4.91 -1.44 -10.66
C MET A 86 -3.99 -0.76 -11.68
N ILE A 87 -4.04 -1.13 -12.96
CA ILE A 87 -3.27 -0.48 -14.04
C ILE A 87 -3.67 1.00 -14.19
N ASP A 88 -4.96 1.31 -14.09
CA ASP A 88 -5.46 2.69 -14.20
C ASP A 88 -4.87 3.62 -13.12
N ILE A 89 -4.42 3.05 -11.99
CA ILE A 89 -3.84 3.76 -10.84
C ILE A 89 -2.31 3.65 -10.81
N ILE A 90 -1.77 2.48 -11.16
CA ILE A 90 -0.35 2.15 -11.19
C ILE A 90 0.00 1.66 -12.61
N PRO A 91 0.23 2.56 -13.57
CA PRO A 91 0.48 2.19 -14.96
C PRO A 91 1.68 1.27 -15.16
N GLU A 92 2.70 1.37 -14.30
CA GLU A 92 3.88 0.51 -14.32
C GLU A 92 3.55 -0.98 -14.15
N LEU A 93 2.41 -1.31 -13.54
CA LEU A 93 1.96 -2.70 -13.42
C LEU A 93 1.73 -3.34 -14.80
N GLU A 94 1.26 -2.58 -15.79
CA GLU A 94 1.06 -3.08 -17.17
C GLU A 94 2.36 -3.62 -17.77
N LEU A 95 3.51 -3.02 -17.42
CA LEU A 95 4.81 -3.46 -17.91
C LEU A 95 5.19 -4.85 -17.37
N ILE A 96 4.65 -5.24 -16.21
CA ILE A 96 4.89 -6.53 -15.56
C ILE A 96 3.88 -7.58 -16.07
N ILE A 97 2.58 -7.27 -15.99
CA ILE A 97 1.51 -8.25 -16.26
C ILE A 97 0.99 -8.23 -17.70
N GLY A 98 1.37 -7.23 -18.49
CA GLY A 98 0.85 -6.97 -19.83
C GLY A 98 -0.53 -6.31 -19.81
N LYS A 99 -0.99 -5.90 -21.01
CA LYS A 99 -2.32 -5.31 -21.22
C LYS A 99 -3.43 -6.21 -20.70
N GLN A 100 -4.40 -5.61 -20.04
CA GLN A 100 -5.56 -6.28 -19.46
C GLN A 100 -6.84 -5.85 -20.17
N PRO A 101 -7.90 -6.68 -20.14
CA PRO A 101 -9.18 -6.28 -20.71
C PRO A 101 -9.77 -5.08 -19.96
N PRO A 102 -10.41 -4.12 -20.67
CA PRO A 102 -11.02 -2.96 -20.04
C PRO A 102 -12.13 -3.40 -19.09
N VAL A 103 -12.17 -2.77 -17.92
CA VAL A 103 -13.22 -2.97 -16.91
C VAL A 103 -14.05 -1.69 -16.79
N ALA A 104 -15.29 -1.83 -16.30
CA ALA A 104 -16.14 -0.67 -16.05
C ALA A 104 -15.43 0.31 -15.10
N LYS A 105 -15.42 1.60 -15.48
CA LYS A 105 -14.81 2.67 -14.68
C LYS A 105 -15.49 2.75 -13.31
N LEU A 106 -14.69 3.06 -12.31
CA LEU A 106 -15.13 3.17 -10.92
C LEU A 106 -15.80 4.54 -10.68
N GLU A 107 -17.08 4.69 -11.07
CA GLU A 107 -17.80 5.96 -10.92
C GLU A 107 -18.79 5.98 -9.72
N THR A 108 -19.04 4.84 -9.08
CA THR A 108 -20.04 4.71 -7.99
C THR A 108 -19.42 4.37 -6.63
N ILE A 109 -20.17 4.54 -5.53
CA ILE A 109 -19.74 4.12 -4.18
C ILE A 109 -19.42 2.62 -4.12
N GLU A 110 -20.20 1.78 -4.82
CA GLU A 110 -19.91 0.33 -4.97
C GLU A 110 -18.55 0.08 -5.63
N SER A 111 -18.09 1.02 -6.45
CA SER A 111 -16.79 0.97 -7.09
C SER A 111 -15.64 1.23 -6.12
N GLN A 112 -15.84 2.00 -5.05
CA GLN A 112 -14.82 2.23 -4.01
C GLN A 112 -14.57 0.97 -3.17
N ASN A 113 -15.63 0.28 -2.74
CA ASN A 113 -15.50 -0.98 -2.00
C ASN A 113 -14.82 -2.07 -2.85
N ARG A 114 -15.16 -2.12 -4.14
CA ARG A 114 -14.49 -3.01 -5.09
C ARG A 114 -13.01 -2.65 -5.21
N PHE A 115 -12.67 -1.36 -5.28
CA PHE A 115 -11.28 -0.91 -5.30
C PHE A 115 -10.51 -1.38 -4.08
N PHE A 116 -10.97 -1.13 -2.85
CA PHE A 116 -10.22 -1.55 -1.65
C PHE A 116 -10.02 -3.04 -1.56
N LYS A 117 -11.01 -3.83 -1.99
CA LYS A 117 -10.87 -5.28 -2.05
C LYS A 117 -9.78 -5.71 -3.04
N ILE A 118 -9.72 -5.08 -4.22
CA ILE A 118 -8.70 -5.37 -5.23
C ILE A 118 -7.33 -4.88 -4.74
N PHE A 119 -7.27 -3.69 -4.15
CA PHE A 119 -6.07 -3.11 -3.57
C PHE A 119 -5.53 -3.99 -2.44
N SER A 120 -6.37 -4.45 -1.52
CA SER A 120 -5.97 -5.38 -0.46
C SER A 120 -5.34 -6.64 -1.05
N ARG A 121 -5.97 -7.24 -2.08
CA ARG A 121 -5.39 -8.39 -2.80
C ARG A 121 -4.05 -8.07 -3.48
N PHE A 122 -3.93 -6.87 -4.05
CA PHE A 122 -2.67 -6.39 -4.64
C PHE A 122 -1.57 -6.34 -3.58
N VAL A 123 -1.84 -5.72 -2.43
CA VAL A 123 -0.85 -5.61 -1.35
C VAL A 123 -0.49 -6.98 -0.78
N LEU A 124 -1.48 -7.85 -0.58
CA LEU A 124 -1.25 -9.24 -0.15
C LEU A 124 -0.41 -10.03 -1.16
N ALA A 125 -0.53 -9.74 -2.46
CA ALA A 125 0.29 -10.38 -3.49
C ALA A 125 1.76 -9.94 -3.45
N ILE A 126 2.05 -8.75 -2.90
CA ILE A 126 3.40 -8.21 -2.75
C ILE A 126 4.11 -8.83 -1.56
N GLN A 127 3.46 -8.90 -0.42
CA GLN A 127 4.08 -9.43 0.79
C GLN A 127 4.23 -10.97 0.73
N SER A 128 5.37 -11.47 1.17
CA SER A 128 5.61 -12.89 1.44
C SER A 128 6.74 -13.04 2.46
N PRO A 129 7.01 -14.25 2.99
CA PRO A 129 8.18 -14.49 3.84
C PRO A 129 9.50 -14.04 3.18
N GLU A 130 9.61 -14.21 1.86
CA GLU A 130 10.77 -13.86 1.04
C GLU A 130 10.85 -12.36 0.73
N TYR A 131 9.69 -11.69 0.68
CA TYR A 131 9.54 -10.27 0.36
C TYR A 131 8.66 -9.59 1.41
N PRO A 132 9.14 -9.40 2.66
CA PRO A 132 8.36 -8.70 3.67
C PRO A 132 8.15 -7.25 3.24
N LEU A 133 6.95 -6.72 3.44
CA LEU A 133 6.58 -5.36 3.05
C LEU A 133 6.56 -4.44 4.27
N VAL A 134 7.26 -3.32 4.20
CA VAL A 134 7.14 -2.24 5.18
C VAL A 134 6.54 -1.02 4.50
N MET A 135 5.42 -0.55 5.05
CA MET A 135 4.68 0.59 4.54
C MET A 135 4.76 1.73 5.54
N PHE A 136 5.38 2.84 5.15
CA PHE A 136 5.39 4.06 5.94
C PHE A 136 4.39 5.07 5.37
N MET A 137 3.50 5.58 6.21
CA MET A 137 2.49 6.57 5.83
C MET A 137 2.60 7.79 6.75
N ASP A 138 2.92 8.94 6.18
CA ASP A 138 3.06 10.20 6.91
C ASP A 138 1.87 11.14 6.66
N ASP A 139 1.63 12.02 7.62
CA ASP A 139 0.57 13.03 7.64
C ASP A 139 -0.85 12.44 7.41
N LEU A 140 -1.16 11.27 8.02
CA LEU A 140 -2.46 10.59 7.85
C LEU A 140 -3.67 11.47 8.23
N GLN A 141 -3.48 12.53 9.03
CA GLN A 141 -4.54 13.50 9.33
C GLN A 141 -5.14 14.17 8.08
N TRP A 142 -4.46 14.12 6.93
CA TRP A 142 -4.97 14.65 5.67
C TRP A 142 -5.62 13.59 4.76
N ALA A 143 -5.69 12.33 5.21
CA ALA A 143 -6.37 11.27 4.46
C ALA A 143 -7.89 11.42 4.53
N ASP A 144 -8.57 11.09 3.44
CA ASP A 144 -10.02 10.98 3.43
C ASP A 144 -10.51 9.75 4.23
N SER A 145 -11.76 9.79 4.70
CA SER A 145 -12.34 8.72 5.55
C SER A 145 -12.36 7.36 4.86
N THR A 146 -12.56 7.36 3.55
CA THR A 146 -12.58 6.16 2.71
C THR A 146 -11.20 5.49 2.68
N SER A 147 -10.13 6.26 2.49
CA SER A 147 -8.73 5.83 2.54
C SER A 147 -8.34 5.29 3.92
N ILE A 148 -8.79 5.94 5.00
CA ILE A 148 -8.56 5.48 6.37
C ILE A 148 -9.25 4.14 6.61
N HIS A 149 -10.50 3.99 6.16
CA HIS A 149 -11.25 2.75 6.28
C HIS A 149 -10.57 1.59 5.56
N GLY A 150 -10.19 1.76 4.30
CA GLY A 150 -9.51 0.71 3.54
C GLY A 150 -8.12 0.36 4.09
N LEU A 151 -7.39 1.35 4.61
CA LEU A 151 -6.12 1.10 5.30
C LEU A 151 -6.34 0.27 6.57
N THR A 152 -7.40 0.58 7.33
CA THR A 152 -7.78 -0.15 8.54
C THR A 152 -8.17 -1.59 8.22
N GLU A 153 -8.99 -1.80 7.19
CA GLU A 153 -9.34 -3.15 6.73
C GLU A 153 -8.11 -3.97 6.32
N TYR A 154 -7.15 -3.35 5.63
CA TYR A 154 -5.89 -4.01 5.26
C TYR A 154 -5.05 -4.38 6.49
N ILE A 155 -4.89 -3.45 7.43
CA ILE A 155 -4.13 -3.65 8.66
C ILE A 155 -4.76 -4.77 9.49
N LEU A 156 -6.07 -4.74 9.69
CA LEU A 156 -6.75 -5.76 10.48
C LEU A 156 -6.86 -7.12 9.77
N ASN A 157 -6.45 -7.23 8.50
CA ASN A 157 -6.50 -8.46 7.75
C ASN A 157 -5.49 -9.50 8.30
N PRO A 158 -5.95 -10.68 8.77
CA PRO A 158 -5.06 -11.73 9.26
C PRO A 158 -4.04 -12.22 8.22
N ASP A 159 -4.38 -12.14 6.93
CA ASP A 159 -3.50 -12.55 5.83
C ASP A 159 -2.35 -11.55 5.61
N ALA A 160 -2.39 -10.36 6.21
CA ALA A 160 -1.35 -9.32 6.13
C ALA A 160 -0.09 -9.63 6.99
N GLY A 161 0.17 -10.90 7.29
CA GLY A 161 1.16 -11.35 8.27
C GLY A 161 2.63 -11.03 7.95
N TYR A 162 2.95 -10.69 6.70
CA TYR A 162 4.30 -10.31 6.25
C TYR A 162 4.41 -8.83 5.91
N SER A 163 3.48 -8.03 6.44
CA SER A 163 3.50 -6.57 6.31
C SER A 163 3.71 -5.88 7.65
N LEU A 164 4.38 -4.74 7.60
CA LEU A 164 4.55 -3.81 8.72
C LEU A 164 4.10 -2.42 8.26
N SER A 165 2.93 -2.00 8.69
CA SER A 165 2.46 -0.62 8.47
C SER A 165 2.93 0.26 9.63
N ILE A 166 3.55 1.38 9.30
CA ILE A 166 3.98 2.44 10.21
C ILE A 166 3.27 3.71 9.77
N ILE A 167 2.37 4.23 10.60
CA ILE A 167 1.52 5.38 10.26
C ILE A 167 1.88 6.53 11.19
N ALA A 168 2.04 7.75 10.70
CA ALA A 168 2.21 8.94 11.50
C ALA A 168 1.07 9.94 11.34
N TYR A 169 0.61 10.51 12.47
CA TYR A 169 -0.45 11.54 12.50
C TYR A 169 -0.24 12.57 13.61
N ARG A 170 -0.94 13.71 13.51
CA ARG A 170 -0.93 14.80 14.51
C ARG A 170 -2.18 14.74 15.41
N ASP A 171 -1.99 15.06 16.69
CA ASP A 171 -2.96 14.81 17.78
C ASP A 171 -4.20 15.70 17.80
N ASN A 172 -4.31 16.69 16.91
CA ASN A 172 -5.37 17.69 17.03
C ASN A 172 -6.72 17.30 16.39
N GLU A 173 -6.88 16.14 15.74
CA GLU A 173 -8.13 15.78 15.02
C GLU A 173 -8.46 14.27 14.99
N VAL A 174 -8.19 13.49 16.07
CA VAL A 174 -8.41 12.02 16.01
C VAL A 174 -9.11 11.46 17.26
N ASP A 175 -10.24 12.05 17.66
CA ASP A 175 -11.21 11.39 18.55
C ASP A 175 -12.27 10.59 17.77
N ALA A 176 -12.30 10.65 16.43
CA ALA A 176 -13.39 10.11 15.61
C ALA A 176 -13.08 8.81 14.85
N ILE A 177 -11.84 8.32 14.86
CA ILE A 177 -11.40 7.24 13.94
C ILE A 177 -11.24 5.88 14.63
N ILE A 178 -11.20 5.83 15.96
CA ILE A 178 -11.06 4.57 16.71
C ILE A 178 -12.17 4.48 17.75
N HIS A 179 -13.37 4.09 17.30
CA HIS A 179 -14.39 3.48 18.15
C HIS A 179 -14.97 2.25 17.47
#